data_AF-A0AAW9NH96-F1
#
_entry.id   AF-A0AAW9NH96-F1
#
_cell.length_a   1.000
_cell.length_b   1.000
_cell.length_c   1.000
_cell.angle_alpha   90.00
_cell.angle_beta   90.00
_cell.angle_gamma   90.00
#
_symmetry.space_group_name_H-M   'P 1'
#
loop_
_entity.id
_entity.type
_entity.pdbx_description
1 polymer ?
#
loop_
_entity_poly.entity_id
_entity_poly.type
_entity_poly.pdbx_seq_one_letter_code
_entity_poly.pdbx_strand_id
1 'polypeptide(L)'
;MQVKVQYKYVIEVINFLSEISLKGKQSIHRTRFIKLLSEKLKQISEEELQLIKEFTGTDDNGNPNKNEDGSFAIDDINEFKKQQNDYLSDFYGIEGGDAHGMIKTM
;
A
#
# COMPACT_ATOMS: atom_id res chain seq x y z
N MET A 1 16.57 12.87 -6.22
CA MET A 1 16.35 11.53 -6.80
C MET A 1 14.97 11.07 -6.38
N GLN A 2 14.16 10.54 -7.30
CA GLN A 2 12.82 10.04 -6.99
C GLN A 2 12.80 8.53 -7.21
N VAL A 3 12.34 7.79 -6.21
CA VAL A 3 12.06 6.35 -6.32
C VAL A 3 10.55 6.20 -6.50
N LYS A 4 10.12 5.41 -7.48
CA LYS A 4 8.70 5.09 -7.69
C LYS A 4 8.51 3.59 -7.57
N VAL A 5 7.56 3.16 -6.75
CA VAL A 5 7.21 1.76 -6.54
C VAL A 5 5.73 1.59 -6.86
N GLN A 6 5.38 0.67 -7.75
CA GLN A 6 3.96 0.37 -7.97
C GLN A 6 3.36 -0.26 -6.71
N TYR A 7 2.11 0.04 -6.39
CA TYR A 7 1.45 -0.47 -5.19
C TYR A 7 1.50 -2.00 -5.10
N LYS A 8 1.25 -2.69 -6.22
CA LYS A 8 1.38 -4.16 -6.33
C LYS A 8 2.76 -4.73 -5.99
N TYR A 9 3.81 -3.91 -5.94
CA TYR A 9 5.18 -4.35 -5.66
C TYR A 9 5.71 -3.88 -4.31
N VAL A 10 4.92 -3.17 -3.51
CA VAL A 10 5.39 -2.59 -2.24
C VAL A 10 5.85 -3.66 -1.26
N ILE A 11 5.09 -4.76 -1.14
CA ILE A 11 5.44 -5.88 -0.25
C ILE A 11 6.71 -6.59 -0.72
N GLU A 12 6.86 -6.83 -2.03
CA GLU A 12 8.03 -7.47 -2.62
C GLU A 12 9.28 -6.62 -2.40
N VAL A 13 9.18 -5.29 -2.53
CA VAL A 13 10.30 -4.37 -2.26
C VAL A 13 10.67 -4.40 -0.78
N ILE A 14 9.69 -4.41 0.14
CA ILE A 14 9.96 -4.55 1.58
C ILE A 14 10.70 -5.85 1.89
N ASN A 15 10.24 -6.96 1.32
CA ASN A 15 10.84 -8.28 1.52
C ASN A 15 12.26 -8.32 0.97
N PHE A 16 12.44 -7.86 -0.27
CA PHE A 16 13.76 -7.74 -0.90
C PHE A 16 14.72 -6.94 -0.03
N LEU A 17 14.33 -5.75 0.42
CA LEU A 17 15.18 -4.91 1.28
C LEU A 17 15.54 -5.64 2.58
N SER A 18 14.57 -6.31 3.22
CA SER A 18 14.75 -7.00 4.49
C SER A 18 15.78 -8.12 4.42
N GLU A 19 15.95 -8.76 3.26
CA GLU A 19 16.94 -9.82 3.03
C GLU A 19 18.37 -9.31 2.80
N ILE A 20 18.54 -8.01 2.47
CA ILE A 20 19.87 -7.45 2.19
C ILE A 20 20.64 -7.26 3.50
N SER A 21 21.77 -7.97 3.64
CA SER A 21 22.72 -7.78 4.74
C SER A 21 23.53 -6.49 4.54
N LEU A 22 23.27 -5.49 5.39
CA LEU A 22 23.96 -4.20 5.40
C LEU A 22 24.48 -3.91 6.81
N LYS A 23 25.56 -3.13 6.91
CA LYS A 23 26.19 -2.73 8.18
C LYS A 23 26.24 -1.22 8.35
N GLY A 24 26.26 -0.77 9.60
CA GLY A 24 26.39 0.65 9.94
C GLY A 24 25.27 1.52 9.37
N LYS A 25 25.63 2.69 8.81
CA LYS A 25 24.68 3.69 8.30
C LYS A 25 23.72 3.13 7.25
N GLN A 26 24.18 2.25 6.37
CA GLN A 26 23.35 1.64 5.33
C GLN A 26 22.21 0.81 5.92
N SER A 27 22.47 0.07 7.01
CA SER A 27 21.45 -0.67 7.74
C SER A 27 20.36 0.25 8.31
N ILE A 28 20.77 1.42 8.85
CA ILE A 28 19.84 2.43 9.39
C ILE A 28 18.97 3.01 8.27
N HIS A 29 19.57 3.40 7.14
CA HIS A 29 18.82 3.93 5.99
C HIS A 29 17.84 2.92 5.41
N ARG A 30 18.25 1.65 5.27
CA ARG A 30 17.36 0.57 4.84
C ARG A 30 16.18 0.42 5.80
N THR A 31 16.40 0.38 7.11
CA THR A 31 15.32 0.26 8.09
C THR A 31 14.36 1.45 8.02
N ARG A 32 14.85 2.68 7.82
CA ARG A 32 13.99 3.86 7.60
C ARG A 32 13.17 3.75 6.32
N PHE A 33 13.80 3.28 5.24
CA PHE A 33 13.13 3.10 3.97
C PHE A 33 12.05 2.02 4.02
N ILE A 34 12.32 0.89 4.69
CA ILE A 34 11.33 -0.16 4.96
C ILE A 34 10.14 0.41 5.73
N LYS A 35 10.36 1.24 6.77
CA LYS A 35 9.26 1.85 7.53
C LYS A 35 8.33 2.69 6.66
N LEU A 36 8.87 3.53 5.78
CA LEU A 36 8.06 4.33 4.85
C LEU A 36 7.21 3.45 3.93
N LEU A 37 7.80 2.38 3.40
CA LEU A 37 7.09 1.42 2.57
C LEU A 37 6.02 0.65 3.36
N SER A 38 6.29 0.27 4.61
CA SER A 38 5.33 -0.41 5.49
C SER A 38 4.14 0.47 5.86
N GLU A 39 4.37 1.76 6.11
CA GLU A 39 3.28 2.73 6.32
C GLU A 39 2.41 2.84 5.06
N LYS A 40 3.03 2.93 3.88
CA LYS A 40 2.28 2.96 2.62
C LYS A 40 1.55 1.65 2.35
N LEU A 41 2.15 0.50 2.65
CA LEU A 41 1.50 -0.81 2.51
C LEU A 41 0.24 -0.89 3.37
N LYS A 42 0.31 -0.40 4.62
CA LYS A 42 -0.86 -0.34 5.50
C LYS A 42 -1.98 0.51 4.90
N GLN A 43 -1.64 1.70 4.37
CA GLN A 43 -2.60 2.55 3.67
C GLN A 43 -3.24 1.83 2.48
N ILE A 44 -2.43 1.14 1.66
CA ILE A 44 -2.92 0.36 0.51
C ILE A 44 -3.91 -0.71 0.96
N SER A 45 -3.61 -1.45 2.03
CA SER A 45 -4.51 -2.47 2.57
C SER A 45 -5.82 -1.90 3.11
N GLU A 46 -5.79 -0.71 3.71
CA GLU A 46 -6.99 -0.01 4.20
C GLU A 46 -7.87 0.48 3.04
N GLU A 47 -7.26 1.05 2.00
CA GLU A 47 -7.94 1.51 0.79
C GLU A 47 -8.52 0.34 -0.03
N GLU A 48 -7.79 -0.77 -0.17
CA GLU A 48 -8.33 -1.99 -0.80
C GLU A 48 -9.51 -2.57 -0.01
N LEU A 49 -9.45 -2.54 1.33
CA LEU A 49 -10.59 -2.98 2.15
C LEU A 49 -11.81 -2.08 1.94
N GLN A 50 -11.62 -0.75 1.80
CA GLN A 50 -12.70 0.18 1.48
C GLN A 50 -13.30 -0.14 0.11
N LEU A 51 -12.48 -0.36 -0.91
CA LEU A 51 -12.93 -0.78 -2.22
C LEU A 51 -13.76 -2.08 -2.14
N ILE A 52 -13.30 -3.08 -1.40
CA ILE A 52 -14.08 -4.31 -1.21
C ILE A 52 -15.44 -4.00 -0.56
N LYS A 53 -15.48 -3.17 0.48
CA LYS A 53 -16.75 -2.78 1.14
C LYS A 53 -17.72 -2.06 0.20
N GLU A 54 -17.23 -1.27 -0.75
CA GLU A 54 -18.09 -0.62 -1.76
C GLU A 54 -18.77 -1.65 -2.67
N PHE A 55 -18.06 -2.73 -3.01
CA PHE A 55 -18.56 -3.77 -3.91
C PHE A 55 -19.31 -4.92 -3.21
N THR A 56 -19.16 -5.05 -1.89
CA THR A 56 -19.88 -6.07 -1.10
C THR A 56 -20.97 -5.48 -0.21
N GLY A 57 -20.97 -4.16 0.02
CA GLY A 57 -21.63 -3.56 1.17
C GLY A 57 -20.95 -3.96 2.50
N THR A 58 -21.57 -3.54 3.62
CA THR A 58 -21.10 -3.84 4.97
C THR A 58 -22.12 -4.61 5.79
N ASP A 59 -21.65 -5.48 6.69
CA ASP A 59 -22.45 -6.10 7.73
C ASP A 59 -22.72 -5.16 8.91
N ASP A 60 -23.51 -5.60 9.89
CA ASP A 60 -23.85 -4.84 11.09
C ASP A 60 -22.62 -4.44 11.95
N ASN A 61 -21.47 -5.08 11.72
CA ASN A 61 -20.20 -4.80 12.39
C ASN A 61 -19.26 -3.90 11.58
N GLY A 62 -19.68 -3.45 10.39
CA GLY A 62 -18.88 -2.63 9.48
C GLY A 62 -17.81 -3.40 8.69
N ASN A 63 -17.89 -4.72 8.64
CA ASN A 63 -17.02 -5.58 7.82
C ASN A 63 -17.64 -5.81 6.43
N PRO A 64 -16.84 -6.15 5.40
CA PRO A 64 -17.39 -6.46 4.09
C PRO A 64 -18.28 -7.72 4.14
N ASN A 65 -19.42 -7.70 3.45
CA ASN A 65 -20.30 -8.87 3.38
C ASN A 65 -19.59 -10.06 2.72
N LYS A 66 -19.89 -11.26 3.22
CA LYS A 66 -19.32 -12.52 2.75
C LYS A 66 -20.41 -13.50 2.39
N ASN A 67 -20.13 -14.33 1.38
CA ASN A 67 -20.93 -15.50 1.03
C ASN A 67 -20.80 -16.58 2.11
N GLU A 68 -21.68 -17.59 2.06
CA GLU A 68 -21.67 -18.75 2.96
C GLU A 68 -20.32 -19.50 2.94
N ASP A 69 -19.62 -19.47 1.82
CA ASP A 69 -18.28 -20.07 1.62
C ASP A 69 -17.13 -19.23 2.22
N GLY A 70 -17.42 -18.07 2.82
CA GLY A 70 -16.44 -17.15 3.40
C GLY A 70 -15.72 -16.24 2.39
N SER A 71 -16.05 -16.33 1.10
CA SER A 71 -15.61 -15.41 0.06
C SER A 71 -16.35 -14.07 0.15
N PHE A 72 -15.76 -12.99 -0.36
CA PHE A 72 -16.43 -11.69 -0.42
C PHE A 72 -17.65 -11.75 -1.37
N ALA A 73 -18.80 -11.25 -0.91
CA ALA A 73 -20.04 -11.19 -1.68
C ALA A 73 -19.99 -10.02 -2.67
N ILE A 74 -19.12 -10.11 -3.68
CA ILE A 74 -18.87 -9.05 -4.66
C ILE A 74 -19.98 -9.07 -5.72
N ASP A 75 -20.74 -7.98 -5.82
CA ASP A 75 -21.86 -7.87 -6.76
C ASP A 75 -21.39 -7.84 -8.23
N ASP A 76 -20.40 -7.00 -8.55
CA ASP A 76 -19.77 -6.93 -9.88
C ASP A 76 -18.28 -7.28 -9.82
N ILE A 77 -17.98 -8.57 -10.05
CA ILE A 77 -16.61 -9.09 -10.04
C ILE A 77 -15.75 -8.46 -11.15
N ASN A 78 -16.31 -8.11 -12.29
CA ASN A 78 -15.54 -7.58 -13.42
C ASN A 78 -15.15 -6.13 -13.18
N GLU A 79 -16.10 -5.33 -12.70
CA GLU A 79 -15.83 -3.94 -12.33
C GLU A 79 -14.87 -3.86 -11.14
N PHE A 80 -15.09 -4.68 -10.11
CA PHE A 80 -14.19 -4.76 -8.95
C PHE A 80 -12.75 -5.07 -9.39
N LYS A 81 -12.55 -6.11 -10.20
CA LYS A 81 -11.21 -6.47 -10.71
C LYS A 81 -10.58 -5.37 -11.54
N LYS A 82 -11.38 -4.63 -12.31
CA LYS A 82 -10.89 -3.50 -13.10
C LYS A 82 -10.38 -2.39 -12.19
N GLN A 83 -11.20 -1.97 -11.21
CA GLN A 83 -10.83 -0.91 -10.27
C GLN A 83 -9.65 -1.32 -9.38
N GLN A 84 -9.62 -2.56 -8.90
CA GLN A 84 -8.50 -3.08 -8.11
C GLN A 84 -7.19 -3.09 -8.93
N ASN A 85 -7.22 -3.53 -10.19
CA ASN A 85 -6.03 -3.54 -11.03
C ASN A 85 -5.55 -2.11 -11.36
N ASP A 86 -6.46 -1.18 -11.58
CA ASP A 86 -6.14 0.23 -11.83
C ASP A 86 -5.45 0.83 -10.60
N TYR A 87 -6.06 0.68 -9.43
CA TYR A 87 -5.52 1.12 -8.15
C TYR A 87 -4.14 0.50 -7.84
N LEU A 88 -3.97 -0.81 -8.01
CA LEU A 88 -2.70 -1.48 -7.75
C LEU A 88 -1.59 -1.12 -8.77
N SER A 89 -1.97 -0.56 -9.92
CA SER A 89 -1.03 -0.08 -10.95
C SER A 89 -0.48 1.31 -10.64
N ASP A 90 -1.08 2.03 -9.68
CA ASP A 90 -0.59 3.32 -9.20
C ASP A 90 0.78 3.22 -8.54
N PHE A 91 1.43 4.39 -8.44
CA PHE A 91 2.80 4.50 -7.96
C PHE A 91 2.88 5.26 -6.64
N TYR A 92 3.62 4.69 -5.69
CA TYR A 92 4.15 5.40 -4.55
C TYR A 92 5.45 6.10 -4.94
N GLY A 93 5.40 7.43 -5.03
CA GLY A 93 6.57 8.28 -5.27
C GLY A 93 7.25 8.68 -3.97
N ILE A 94 8.50 8.25 -3.78
CA ILE A 94 9.35 8.60 -2.65
C ILE A 94 10.39 9.58 -3.14
N GLU A 95 10.32 10.81 -2.65
CA GLU A 95 11.31 11.85 -2.95
C GLU A 95 12.48 11.74 -1.97
N GLY A 96 13.70 11.67 -2.51
CA GLY A 96 14.92 11.68 -1.71
C GLY A 96 15.20 13.08 -1.19
N GLY A 97 15.08 13.27 0.12
CA GLY A 97 15.30 14.56 0.77
C GLY A 97 15.99 14.45 2.13
N ASP A 98 17.31 14.70 2.16
CA ASP A 98 17.88 15.68 3.11
C ASP A 98 17.51 17.12 2.68
N ALA A 99 16.37 17.31 1.99
CA ALA A 99 15.76 18.61 1.74
C ALA A 99 14.99 19.00 3.01
N HIS A 100 15.76 19.29 4.06
CA HIS A 100 15.33 20.16 5.14
C HIS A 100 15.21 21.59 4.59
N GLY A 101 14.29 21.79 3.65
CA GLY A 101 13.87 23.08 3.14
C GLY A 101 12.52 23.36 3.74
N MET A 102 12.53 24.14 4.82
CA MET A 102 11.36 24.65 5.54
C MET A 102 10.13 24.80 4.64
N ILE A 103 9.00 24.23 5.05
CA ILE A 103 7.70 24.75 4.61
C ILE A 103 7.70 26.22 5.04
N LYS A 104 7.92 27.15 4.10
CA LYS A 104 7.51 28.54 4.29
C LYS A 104 6.00 28.53 4.16
N THR A 105 5.33 28.66 5.30
CA THR A 105 3.95 29.16 5.33
C THR A 105 3.93 30.52 4.61
N MET A 106 3.18 30.59 3.52
CA MET A 106 2.66 31.85 2.98
C MET A 106 1.28 32.09 3.58
#